data_AF-A0A2T0TB89-F1
#
_entry.id   AF-A0A2T0TB89-F1
#
_cell.length_a   1.000
_cell.length_b   1.000
_cell.length_c   1.000
_cell.angle_alpha   90.00
_cell.angle_beta   90.00
_cell.angle_gamma   90.00
#
_symmetry.space_group_name_H-M   'P 1'
#
loop_
_entity.id
_entity.type
_entity.pdbx_description
1 polymer ?
#
loop_
_entity_poly.entity_id
_entity_poly.type
_entity_poly.pdbx_seq_one_letter_code
_entity_poly.pdbx_strand_id
1 'polypeptide(L)'
;MKTLITTTILLLALFVTSYAQKSNRPVEVLMIGTSHSYGKKPVEKFDSIINKAYAFRPDAVFGEWLSGDDYDAIPDYWNKATIEKRLAYLKSRPYVDATEADKQIRESYKLLRKHPNFHQVRMKLARALYLKRDFGNAAYQLYRLDRARPAFGDEEKTAYLTILGVPDSLYRNRTNEYHNILFPLIDKLDQDKILPMDSQRHDVAWSEAWGKADSLVRIWEKGLDSTSVDGKRYSALQKRTRELEAAGNKAAQAGMATVAFNSPEGDEYLNIVNFYGARRMFGAAGFPEAALNEMLRQWQFRNDDMAHNVVNRARAAGAKRVVVGVGANHRKIMVDILRTIPGVTVYEFNSYDGK
;
A
#
# COMPACT_ATOMS: atom_id res chain seq x y z
N MET A 1 -26.94 6.39 48.26
CA MET A 1 -27.32 5.51 47.14
C MET A 1 -27.72 6.28 45.88
N LYS A 2 -28.70 7.21 45.93
CA LYS A 2 -29.13 8.00 44.75
C LYS A 2 -27.99 8.77 44.07
N THR A 3 -27.16 9.48 44.84
CA THR A 3 -26.00 10.24 44.33
C THR A 3 -24.96 9.35 43.66
N LEU A 4 -24.75 8.13 44.16
CA LEU A 4 -23.79 7.18 43.57
C LEU A 4 -24.30 6.65 42.22
N ILE A 5 -25.61 6.38 42.12
CA ILE A 5 -26.26 5.91 40.89
C ILE A 5 -26.24 6.99 39.81
N THR A 6 -26.52 8.26 40.17
CA THR A 6 -26.48 9.38 39.23
C THR A 6 -25.09 9.64 38.67
N THR A 7 -24.04 9.58 39.51
CA THR A 7 -22.65 9.77 39.06
C THR A 7 -22.18 8.63 38.14
N THR A 8 -22.55 7.38 38.44
CA THR A 8 -22.22 6.23 37.59
C THR A 8 -22.91 6.31 36.23
N ILE A 9 -24.18 6.71 36.17
CA ILE A 9 -24.90 6.90 34.90
C ILE A 9 -24.30 8.05 34.08
N LEU A 10 -23.91 9.15 34.72
CA LEU A 10 -23.30 10.30 34.03
C LEU A 10 -21.92 9.95 33.47
N LEU A 11 -21.11 9.20 34.22
CA LEU A 11 -19.83 8.68 33.74
C LEU A 11 -20.03 7.71 32.58
N LEU A 12 -20.98 6.77 32.69
CA LEU A 12 -21.30 5.83 31.62
C LEU A 12 -21.75 6.55 30.34
N ALA A 13 -22.59 7.59 30.47
CA ALA A 13 -23.03 8.42 29.35
C ALA A 13 -21.85 9.16 28.69
N LEU A 14 -20.93 9.72 29.47
CA LEU A 14 -19.71 10.39 28.96
C LEU A 14 -18.74 9.41 28.26
N PHE A 15 -18.64 8.18 28.74
CA PHE A 15 -17.86 7.13 28.09
C PHE A 15 -18.49 6.70 26.76
N VAL A 16 -19.82 6.49 26.73
CA VAL A 16 -20.54 6.09 25.51
C VAL A 16 -20.48 7.18 24.43
N THR A 17 -20.64 8.46 24.79
CA THR A 17 -20.53 9.58 23.84
C THR A 17 -19.11 9.73 23.28
N SER A 18 -18.09 9.49 24.11
CA SER A 18 -16.69 9.58 23.69
C SER A 18 -16.27 8.46 22.74
N TYR A 19 -16.82 7.25 22.91
CA TYR A 19 -16.59 6.13 21.98
C TYR A 19 -17.35 6.31 20.67
N ALA A 20 -18.61 6.76 20.70
CA ALA A 20 -19.39 7.05 19.50
C ALA A 20 -18.81 8.20 18.67
N GLN A 21 -18.21 9.21 19.30
CA GLN A 21 -17.52 10.29 18.59
C GLN A 21 -16.22 9.85 17.90
N LYS A 22 -15.55 8.77 18.35
CA LYS A 22 -14.34 8.26 17.69
C LYS A 22 -14.65 7.46 16.43
N SER A 23 -15.75 6.71 16.40
CA SER A 23 -16.12 5.86 15.26
C SER A 23 -16.73 6.64 14.08
N ASN A 24 -17.14 7.89 14.27
CA ASN A 24 -17.78 8.70 13.23
C ASN A 24 -17.02 9.98 12.85
N ARG A 25 -15.72 10.08 13.20
CA ARG A 25 -14.90 11.22 12.79
C ARG A 25 -14.78 11.26 11.27
N PRO A 26 -15.03 12.42 10.63
CA PRO A 26 -14.82 12.60 9.20
C PRO A 26 -13.39 12.27 8.80
N VAL A 27 -13.24 11.45 7.76
CA VAL A 27 -11.95 11.17 7.11
C VAL A 27 -12.08 11.46 5.62
N GLU A 28 -11.24 12.34 5.12
CA GLU A 28 -11.08 12.62 3.70
C GLU A 28 -9.89 11.83 3.16
N VAL A 29 -10.10 11.07 2.09
CA VAL A 29 -9.10 10.21 1.47
C VAL A 29 -8.80 10.71 0.07
N LEU A 30 -7.55 11.06 -0.22
CA LEU A 30 -7.06 11.18 -1.59
C LEU A 30 -6.45 9.84 -2.01
N MET A 31 -7.11 9.16 -2.93
CA MET A 31 -6.71 7.84 -3.40
C MET A 31 -5.84 7.92 -4.66
N ILE A 32 -4.68 7.29 -4.63
CA ILE A 32 -3.72 7.27 -5.75
C ILE A 32 -3.37 5.83 -6.11
N GLY A 33 -3.77 5.40 -7.30
CA GLY A 33 -3.30 4.17 -7.93
C GLY A 33 -1.92 4.38 -8.53
N THR A 34 -0.97 3.52 -8.20
CA THR A 34 0.45 3.65 -8.56
C THR A 34 0.97 2.36 -9.18
N SER A 35 2.09 2.44 -9.89
CA SER A 35 2.83 1.26 -10.31
C SER A 35 3.80 0.81 -9.23
N HIS A 36 3.89 -0.51 -8.99
CA HIS A 36 4.97 -1.09 -8.18
C HIS A 36 6.35 -1.00 -8.87
N SER A 37 6.40 -0.60 -10.14
CA SER A 37 7.62 -0.33 -10.87
C SER A 37 7.43 0.64 -12.04
N TYR A 38 8.16 1.75 -12.04
CA TYR A 38 8.27 2.72 -13.12
C TYR A 38 9.48 2.44 -14.04
N GLY A 39 10.12 1.27 -13.88
CA GLY A 39 11.31 0.88 -14.64
C GLY A 39 12.60 1.56 -14.18
N LYS A 40 13.73 1.13 -14.75
CA LYS A 40 15.08 1.62 -14.34
C LYS A 40 15.35 3.08 -14.70
N LYS A 41 14.66 3.59 -15.72
CA LYS A 41 14.77 4.97 -16.21
C LYS A 41 13.35 5.53 -16.32
N PRO A 42 12.72 5.87 -15.18
CA PRO A 42 11.35 6.33 -15.18
C PRO A 42 11.24 7.65 -15.95
N VAL A 43 10.22 7.74 -16.83
CA VAL A 43 9.87 8.97 -17.56
C VAL A 43 8.75 9.74 -16.85
N GLU A 44 8.14 9.12 -15.83
CA GLU A 44 7.05 9.69 -15.02
C GLU A 44 7.43 11.06 -14.43
N LYS A 45 6.50 12.01 -14.51
CA LYS A 45 6.66 13.35 -13.93
C LYS A 45 6.24 13.36 -12.47
N PHE A 46 7.05 12.74 -11.61
CA PHE A 46 6.72 12.53 -10.19
C PHE A 46 6.38 13.81 -9.42
N ASP A 47 7.05 14.93 -9.69
CA ASP A 47 6.80 16.21 -9.00
C ASP A 47 5.35 16.68 -9.13
N SER A 48 4.72 16.47 -10.30
CA SER A 48 3.31 16.82 -10.50
C SER A 48 2.40 16.03 -9.56
N ILE A 49 2.66 14.73 -9.43
CA ILE A 49 1.92 13.82 -8.56
C ILE A 49 2.12 14.21 -7.09
N ILE A 50 3.38 14.41 -6.68
CA ILE A 50 3.73 14.79 -5.31
C ILE A 50 3.12 16.14 -4.95
N ASN A 51 3.21 17.15 -5.82
CA ASN A 51 2.66 18.47 -5.56
C ASN A 51 1.13 18.45 -5.45
N LYS A 52 0.45 17.65 -6.30
CA LYS A 52 -1.00 17.47 -6.23
C LYS A 52 -1.42 16.80 -4.92
N ALA A 53 -0.72 15.74 -4.50
CA ALA A 53 -0.96 15.07 -3.22
C ALA A 53 -0.63 15.97 -2.02
N TYR A 54 0.40 16.80 -2.12
CA TYR A 54 0.76 17.79 -1.10
C TYR A 54 -0.28 18.89 -0.95
N ALA A 55 -0.85 19.38 -2.06
CA ALA A 55 -1.92 20.39 -2.05
C ALA A 55 -3.19 19.90 -1.34
N PHE A 56 -3.38 18.58 -1.23
CA PHE A 56 -4.42 18.00 -0.40
C PHE A 56 -4.19 18.20 1.11
N ARG A 57 -3.01 18.62 1.56
CA ARG A 57 -2.65 18.83 2.97
C ARG A 57 -3.01 17.63 3.86
N PRO A 58 -2.53 16.42 3.55
CA PRO A 58 -2.80 15.25 4.38
C PRO A 58 -2.08 15.32 5.73
N ASP A 59 -2.78 14.87 6.77
CA ASP A 59 -2.24 14.62 8.11
C ASP A 59 -1.48 13.29 8.20
N ALA A 60 -1.74 12.37 7.26
CA ALA A 60 -1.05 11.08 7.18
C ALA A 60 -0.99 10.54 5.76
N VAL A 61 0.04 9.73 5.49
CA VAL A 61 0.21 8.97 4.24
C VAL A 61 0.13 7.48 4.57
N PHE A 62 -0.63 6.74 3.77
CA PHE A 62 -0.79 5.29 3.86
C PHE A 62 -0.12 4.59 2.67
N GLY A 63 0.43 3.41 2.94
CA GLY A 63 0.96 2.51 1.92
C GLY A 63 0.58 1.06 2.18
N GLU A 64 0.79 0.23 1.16
CA GLU A 64 0.65 -1.23 1.20
C GLU A 64 1.75 -1.90 2.03
N TRP A 65 1.72 -1.63 3.33
CA TRP A 65 2.51 -2.31 4.35
C TRP A 65 1.58 -2.94 5.37
N LEU A 66 1.92 -4.14 5.83
CA LEU A 66 1.33 -4.72 7.04
C LEU A 66 1.76 -3.92 8.27
N SER A 67 0.90 -3.84 9.28
CA SER A 67 1.36 -3.45 10.61
C SER A 67 2.16 -4.60 11.23
N GLY A 68 2.94 -4.31 12.28
CA GLY A 68 3.64 -5.37 13.02
C GLY A 68 2.67 -6.40 13.60
N ASP A 69 1.52 -5.94 14.13
CA ASP A 69 0.49 -6.81 14.69
C ASP A 69 -0.16 -7.69 13.60
N ASP A 70 -0.47 -7.13 12.43
CA ASP A 70 -1.01 -7.94 11.32
C ASP A 70 0.02 -8.97 10.84
N TYR A 71 1.30 -8.58 10.77
CA TYR A 71 2.37 -9.49 10.38
C TYR A 71 2.47 -10.68 11.34
N ASP A 72 2.38 -10.43 12.64
CA ASP A 72 2.46 -11.48 13.67
C ASP A 72 1.20 -12.36 13.69
N ALA A 73 0.04 -11.81 13.37
CA ALA A 73 -1.22 -12.54 13.29
C ALA A 73 -1.34 -13.45 12.05
N ILE A 74 -0.59 -13.17 10.98
CA ILE A 74 -0.69 -13.90 9.72
C ILE A 74 0.40 -15.01 9.67
N PRO A 75 -0.01 -16.29 9.60
CA PRO A 75 0.93 -17.41 9.62
C PRO A 75 1.77 -17.46 8.35
N ASP A 76 1.16 -17.25 7.18
CA ASP A 76 1.84 -17.27 5.90
C ASP A 76 1.17 -16.34 4.88
N TYR A 77 1.96 -15.88 3.91
CA TYR A 77 1.56 -15.12 2.72
C TYR A 77 2.73 -15.11 1.72
N TRP A 78 2.48 -14.70 0.48
CA TRP A 78 3.39 -14.83 -0.67
C TRP A 78 4.84 -14.36 -0.44
N ASN A 79 5.07 -13.41 0.48
CA ASN A 79 6.42 -12.88 0.77
C ASN A 79 6.94 -13.21 2.18
N LYS A 80 6.19 -13.95 3.02
CA LYS A 80 6.53 -14.18 4.44
C LYS A 80 7.93 -14.77 4.58
N ALA A 81 8.22 -15.85 3.85
CA ALA A 81 9.52 -16.53 3.91
C ALA A 81 10.71 -15.63 3.52
N THR A 82 10.55 -14.76 2.53
CA THR A 82 11.58 -13.80 2.12
C THR A 82 11.84 -12.75 3.20
N ILE A 83 10.76 -12.25 3.84
CA ILE A 83 10.88 -11.29 4.95
C ILE A 83 11.56 -11.95 6.15
N GLU A 84 11.20 -13.19 6.50
CA GLU A 84 11.84 -13.94 7.59
C GLU A 84 13.34 -14.16 7.35
N LYS A 85 13.75 -14.46 6.11
CA LYS A 85 15.19 -14.54 5.75
C LYS A 85 15.92 -13.22 6.01
N ARG A 86 15.30 -12.08 5.70
CA ARG A 86 15.89 -10.76 5.96
C ARG A 86 15.95 -10.45 7.46
N LEU A 87 14.91 -10.83 8.22
CA LEU A 87 14.90 -10.71 9.68
C LEU A 87 16.01 -11.54 10.31
N ALA A 88 16.16 -12.80 9.89
CA ALA A 88 17.23 -13.68 10.35
C ALA A 88 18.62 -13.10 10.05
N TYR A 89 18.83 -12.60 8.82
CA TYR A 89 20.07 -11.91 8.44
C TYR A 89 20.36 -10.70 9.34
N LEU A 90 19.36 -9.87 9.64
CA LEU A 90 19.53 -8.69 10.48
C LEU A 90 19.86 -9.07 11.94
N LYS A 91 19.18 -10.11 12.46
CA LYS A 91 19.41 -10.66 13.81
C LYS A 91 20.78 -11.31 13.97
N SER A 92 21.34 -11.90 12.92
CA SER A 92 22.67 -12.54 12.98
C SER A 92 23.83 -11.54 12.97
N ARG A 93 23.58 -10.23 12.83
CA ARG A 93 24.62 -9.20 12.87
C ARG A 93 25.13 -8.97 14.30
N PRO A 94 26.43 -8.70 14.50
CA PRO A 94 27.03 -8.46 15.82
C PRO A 94 26.72 -7.04 16.33
N TYR A 95 25.45 -6.66 16.31
CA TYR A 95 24.96 -5.42 16.87
C TYR A 95 23.93 -5.77 17.95
N VAL A 96 24.40 -5.71 19.19
CA VAL A 96 23.57 -5.91 20.38
C VAL A 96 22.94 -4.57 20.71
N ASP A 97 21.62 -4.48 20.57
CA ASP A 97 20.89 -3.30 21.00
C ASP A 97 21.05 -3.15 22.51
N ALA A 98 21.55 -2.00 22.96
CA ALA A 98 21.73 -1.72 24.38
C ALA A 98 20.41 -1.39 25.11
N THR A 99 19.26 -1.37 24.40
CA THR A 99 17.95 -0.95 24.93
C THR A 99 16.78 -1.71 24.30
N GLU A 100 15.63 -1.71 24.98
CA GLU A 100 14.36 -2.22 24.42
C GLU A 100 13.97 -1.47 23.13
N ALA A 101 13.63 -2.21 22.06
CA ALA A 101 13.39 -1.67 20.72
C ALA A 101 12.37 -0.51 20.69
N ASP A 102 11.32 -0.56 21.52
CA ASP A 102 10.29 0.47 21.57
C ASP A 102 10.82 1.79 22.15
N LYS A 103 11.73 1.72 23.13
CA LYS A 103 12.42 2.91 23.67
C LYS A 103 13.33 3.52 22.60
N GLN A 104 14.13 2.70 21.93
CA GLN A 104 15.02 3.14 20.85
C GLN A 104 14.26 3.85 19.72
N ILE A 105 13.12 3.29 19.30
CA ILE A 105 12.28 3.90 18.27
C ILE A 105 11.81 5.30 18.71
N ARG A 106 11.24 5.44 19.92
CA ARG A 106 10.74 6.73 20.43
C ARG A 106 11.84 7.78 20.54
N GLU A 107 12.98 7.41 21.11
CA GLU A 107 14.11 8.33 21.31
C GLU A 107 14.75 8.74 19.98
N SER A 108 14.89 7.80 19.05
CA SER A 108 15.45 8.10 17.73
C SER A 108 14.56 9.05 16.93
N TYR A 109 13.24 8.86 16.92
CA TYR A 109 12.32 9.83 16.29
C TYR A 109 12.44 11.22 16.93
N LYS A 110 12.46 11.29 18.27
CA LYS A 110 12.61 12.57 18.99
C LYS A 110 13.91 13.28 18.61
N LEU A 111 15.01 12.54 18.49
CA LEU A 111 16.31 13.10 18.16
C LEU A 111 16.40 13.52 16.68
N LEU A 112 15.88 12.71 15.75
CA LEU A 112 15.92 12.97 14.31
C LEU A 112 15.05 14.15 13.88
N ARG A 113 14.00 14.52 14.64
CA ARG A 113 13.26 15.78 14.43
C ARG A 113 14.13 17.01 14.65
N LYS A 114 15.07 16.94 15.59
CA LYS A 114 15.99 18.05 15.89
C LYS A 114 17.24 18.01 15.02
N HIS A 115 17.71 16.80 14.71
CA HIS A 115 18.94 16.55 13.99
C HIS A 115 18.69 15.52 12.86
N PRO A 116 18.04 15.93 11.76
CA PRO A 116 17.69 15.00 10.68
C PRO A 116 18.90 14.34 10.01
N ASN A 117 20.09 14.92 10.17
CA ASN A 117 21.35 14.52 9.56
C ASN A 117 22.11 13.47 10.41
N PHE A 118 21.58 13.07 11.57
CA PHE A 118 22.24 12.06 12.42
C PHE A 118 22.04 10.67 11.82
N HIS A 119 22.84 10.34 10.81
CA HIS A 119 22.67 9.12 10.02
C HIS A 119 22.79 7.84 10.84
N GLN A 120 23.73 7.75 11.79
CA GLN A 120 23.83 6.57 12.67
C GLN A 120 22.56 6.36 13.53
N VAL A 121 21.94 7.44 14.02
CA VAL A 121 20.65 7.35 14.75
C VAL A 121 19.57 6.83 13.83
N ARG A 122 19.55 7.28 12.57
CA ARG A 122 18.62 6.78 11.55
C ARG A 122 18.84 5.31 11.20
N MET A 123 20.09 4.84 11.16
CA MET A 123 20.42 3.42 10.97
C MET A 123 19.86 2.56 12.12
N LYS A 124 20.06 3.01 13.37
CA LYS A 124 19.52 2.35 14.57
C LYS A 124 17.99 2.32 14.58
N LEU A 125 17.36 3.43 14.19
CA LEU A 125 15.90 3.49 14.03
C LEU A 125 15.41 2.51 12.96
N ALA A 126 16.02 2.50 11.78
CA ALA A 126 15.65 1.59 10.70
C ALA A 126 15.75 0.11 11.14
N ARG A 127 16.82 -0.26 11.84
CA ARG A 127 16.99 -1.60 12.42
C ARG A 127 15.88 -1.93 13.42
N ALA A 128 15.63 -1.05 14.38
CA ALA A 128 14.62 -1.29 15.42
C ALA A 128 13.21 -1.43 14.84
N LEU A 129 12.84 -0.57 13.88
CA LEU A 129 11.57 -0.68 13.15
C LEU A 129 11.45 -2.01 12.42
N TYR A 130 12.52 -2.44 11.73
CA TYR A 130 12.54 -3.71 11.02
C TYR A 130 12.37 -4.90 11.98
N LEU A 131 13.03 -4.89 13.14
CA LEU A 131 12.88 -5.92 14.17
C LEU A 131 11.49 -5.95 14.82
N LYS A 132 10.79 -4.81 14.83
CA LYS A 132 9.38 -4.68 15.24
C LYS A 132 8.39 -4.92 14.09
N ARG A 133 8.87 -5.37 12.93
CA ARG A 133 8.07 -5.62 11.71
C ARG A 133 7.31 -4.40 11.18
N ASP A 134 7.74 -3.19 11.56
CA ASP A 134 7.26 -1.94 10.97
C ASP A 134 8.05 -1.65 9.69
N PHE A 135 7.84 -2.49 8.68
CA PHE A 135 8.64 -2.48 7.45
C PHE A 135 8.44 -1.23 6.61
N GLY A 136 7.24 -0.64 6.62
CA GLY A 136 6.97 0.61 5.91
C GLY A 136 7.81 1.76 6.44
N ASN A 137 7.83 1.94 7.77
CA ASN A 137 8.66 2.99 8.37
C ASN A 137 10.15 2.64 8.30
N ALA A 138 10.53 1.36 8.44
CA ALA A 138 11.93 0.94 8.22
C ALA A 138 12.41 1.28 6.80
N ALA A 139 11.59 0.98 5.78
CA ALA A 139 11.87 1.30 4.38
C ALA A 139 11.98 2.82 4.15
N TYR A 140 11.13 3.63 4.79
CA TYR A 140 11.25 5.08 4.73
C TYR A 140 12.58 5.60 5.32
N GLN A 141 13.01 5.06 6.46
CA GLN A 141 14.30 5.43 7.03
C GLN A 141 15.47 5.00 6.14
N LEU A 142 15.38 3.82 5.53
CA LEU A 142 16.38 3.32 4.57
C LEU A 142 16.42 4.17 3.29
N TYR A 143 15.27 4.65 2.80
CA TYR A 143 15.19 5.60 1.69
C TYR A 143 15.96 6.89 2.00
N ARG A 144 15.76 7.48 3.18
CA ARG A 144 16.48 8.70 3.58
C ARG A 144 17.99 8.46 3.73
N LEU A 145 18.38 7.29 4.26
CA LEU A 145 19.78 6.87 4.29
C LEU A 145 20.36 6.68 2.88
N ASP A 146 19.62 6.07 1.96
CA ASP A 146 20.06 5.85 0.58
C ASP A 146 20.38 7.17 -0.14
N ARG A 147 19.56 8.20 0.08
CA ARG A 147 19.79 9.55 -0.46
C ARG A 147 21.01 10.25 0.14
N ALA A 148 21.26 10.05 1.43
CA ALA A 148 22.41 10.64 2.13
C ALA A 148 23.71 9.87 1.88
N ARG A 149 23.62 8.58 1.51
CA ARG A 149 24.75 7.65 1.39
C ARG A 149 25.92 8.14 0.52
N PRO A 150 25.71 8.83 -0.62
CA PRO A 150 26.84 9.35 -1.41
C PRO A 150 27.76 10.29 -0.64
N ALA A 151 27.27 10.92 0.44
CA ALA A 151 28.03 11.83 1.29
C ALA A 151 28.64 11.16 2.54
N PHE A 152 28.50 9.84 2.71
CA PHE A 152 28.98 9.16 3.92
C PHE A 152 30.50 9.14 4.02
N GLY A 153 31.01 9.51 5.21
CA GLY A 153 32.38 9.27 5.61
C GLY A 153 32.63 7.79 5.97
N ASP A 154 33.89 7.44 6.23
CA ASP A 154 34.26 6.04 6.51
C ASP A 154 33.66 5.50 7.82
N GLU A 155 33.48 6.37 8.82
CA GLU A 155 32.78 6.03 10.05
C GLU A 155 31.32 5.62 9.77
N GLU A 156 30.61 6.38 8.93
CA GLU A 156 29.21 6.11 8.59
C GLU A 156 29.06 4.86 7.72
N LYS A 157 29.99 4.62 6.80
CA LYS A 157 30.04 3.36 6.02
C LYS A 157 30.24 2.16 6.95
N THR A 158 31.14 2.27 7.91
CA THR A 158 31.43 1.22 8.91
C THR A 158 30.22 0.99 9.80
N ALA A 159 29.60 2.05 10.32
CA ALA A 159 28.39 1.96 11.12
C ALA A 159 27.24 1.32 10.34
N TYR A 160 27.06 1.67 9.06
CA TYR A 160 26.03 1.08 8.21
C TYR A 160 26.23 -0.44 8.09
N LEU A 161 27.45 -0.89 7.76
CA LEU A 161 27.78 -2.31 7.63
C LEU A 161 27.56 -3.08 8.94
N THR A 162 27.88 -2.47 10.07
CA THR A 162 27.71 -3.08 11.39
C THR A 162 26.22 -3.20 11.77
N ILE A 163 25.46 -2.10 11.65
CA ILE A 163 24.08 -2.01 12.14
C ILE A 163 23.09 -2.67 11.17
N LEU A 164 23.20 -2.39 9.88
CA LEU A 164 22.23 -2.78 8.86
C LEU A 164 22.73 -3.91 7.94
N GLY A 165 24.04 -4.14 7.91
CA GLY A 165 24.65 -5.13 7.03
C GLY A 165 25.04 -4.54 5.67
N VAL A 166 25.21 -5.41 4.68
CA VAL A 166 25.68 -5.00 3.34
C VAL A 166 24.68 -4.00 2.72
N PRO A 167 25.15 -2.89 2.12
CA PRO A 167 24.30 -1.97 1.37
C PRO A 167 23.37 -2.69 0.41
N ASP A 168 22.17 -2.15 0.27
CA ASP A 168 21.10 -2.72 -0.56
C ASP A 168 20.63 -4.12 -0.11
N SER A 169 21.05 -4.69 1.03
CA SER A 169 20.44 -5.94 1.55
C SER A 169 18.97 -5.75 1.95
N LEU A 170 18.62 -4.56 2.45
CA LEU A 170 17.28 -4.22 2.95
C LEU A 170 16.50 -3.25 2.04
N TYR A 171 17.19 -2.50 1.18
CA TYR A 171 16.57 -1.48 0.31
C TYR A 171 17.19 -1.49 -1.09
N ARG A 172 16.54 -2.20 -2.03
CA ARG A 172 17.04 -2.42 -3.41
C ARG A 172 16.27 -1.64 -4.46
N ASN A 173 14.95 -1.59 -4.29
CA ASN A 173 14.06 -1.16 -5.34
C ASN A 173 13.83 0.36 -5.27
N ARG A 174 14.47 1.08 -6.19
CA ARG A 174 14.33 2.54 -6.38
C ARG A 174 13.35 2.89 -7.49
N THR A 175 12.74 1.89 -8.13
CA THR A 175 11.83 2.11 -9.27
C THR A 175 10.37 2.14 -8.86
N ASN A 176 10.06 2.01 -7.57
CA ASN A 176 8.68 1.84 -7.10
C ASN A 176 8.03 3.17 -6.65
N GLU A 177 6.74 3.11 -6.35
CA GLU A 177 5.91 4.21 -5.84
C GLU A 177 6.42 4.80 -4.52
N TYR A 178 7.03 3.99 -3.66
CA TYR A 178 7.54 4.48 -2.39
C TYR A 178 8.73 5.40 -2.59
N HIS A 179 9.73 4.96 -3.37
CA HIS A 179 10.93 5.75 -3.62
C HIS A 179 10.61 7.05 -4.37
N ASN A 180 9.67 7.00 -5.32
CA ASN A 180 9.44 8.08 -6.27
C ASN A 180 8.26 8.99 -5.95
N ILE A 181 7.30 8.57 -5.11
CA ILE A 181 6.08 9.34 -4.81
C ILE A 181 5.85 9.46 -3.32
N LEU A 182 5.63 8.35 -2.61
CA LEU A 182 5.12 8.39 -1.24
C LEU A 182 6.15 8.87 -0.22
N PHE A 183 7.40 8.39 -0.27
CA PHE A 183 8.45 8.88 0.64
C PHE A 183 8.85 10.33 0.37
N PRO A 184 9.02 10.78 -0.90
CA PRO A 184 9.16 12.20 -1.21
C PRO A 184 8.00 13.07 -0.70
N LEU A 185 6.76 12.58 -0.78
CA LEU A 185 5.59 13.28 -0.24
C LEU A 185 5.69 13.42 1.29
N ILE A 186 6.07 12.35 2.00
CA ILE A 186 6.27 12.38 3.46
C ILE A 186 7.39 13.37 3.85
N ASP A 187 8.51 13.38 3.13
CA ASP A 187 9.58 14.38 3.31
C ASP A 187 9.03 15.80 3.11
N LYS A 188 8.23 16.04 2.05
CA LYS A 188 7.64 17.36 1.74
C LYS A 188 6.62 17.82 2.78
N LEU A 189 5.95 16.90 3.46
CA LEU A 189 4.98 17.16 4.53
C LEU A 189 5.64 17.34 5.91
N ASP A 190 6.97 17.19 6.02
CA ASP A 190 7.68 17.12 7.30
C ASP A 190 7.09 16.07 8.25
N GLN A 191 6.69 14.92 7.69
CA GLN A 191 6.15 13.79 8.43
C GLN A 191 7.24 12.74 8.70
N ASP A 192 7.13 12.09 9.85
CA ASP A 192 8.11 11.07 10.26
C ASP A 192 7.75 9.66 9.79
N LYS A 193 6.48 9.43 9.42
CA LYS A 193 5.93 8.08 9.32
C LYS A 193 4.98 7.90 8.14
N ILE A 194 4.96 6.67 7.65
CA ILE A 194 3.90 6.12 6.81
C ILE A 194 3.03 5.18 7.66
N LEU A 195 1.71 5.22 7.46
CA LEU A 195 0.78 4.33 8.14
C LEU A 195 0.55 3.05 7.31
N PRO A 196 0.55 1.87 7.95
CA PRO A 196 0.25 0.63 7.26
C PRO A 196 -1.25 0.51 6.99
N MET A 197 -1.63 -0.11 5.88
CA MET A 197 -3.03 -0.50 5.64
C MET A 197 -3.21 -1.84 4.95
N ASP A 198 -2.13 -2.46 4.46
CA ASP A 198 -2.25 -3.72 3.73
C ASP A 198 -2.92 -4.81 4.58
N SER A 199 -3.52 -5.79 3.91
CA SER A 199 -3.96 -7.03 4.52
C SER A 199 -3.51 -8.20 3.66
N GLN A 200 -2.86 -9.16 4.29
CA GLN A 200 -2.46 -10.41 3.66
C GLN A 200 -3.20 -11.61 4.29
N ARG A 201 -4.26 -11.36 5.07
CA ARG A 201 -5.04 -12.40 5.77
C ARG A 201 -5.66 -13.42 4.81
N HIS A 202 -5.98 -12.97 3.61
CA HIS A 202 -6.65 -13.76 2.58
C HIS A 202 -5.69 -14.25 1.49
N ASP A 203 -4.37 -14.02 1.62
CA ASP A 203 -3.43 -14.21 0.53
C ASP A 203 -3.27 -15.68 0.09
N VAL A 204 -3.29 -16.62 1.04
CA VAL A 204 -3.25 -18.06 0.72
C VAL A 204 -4.50 -18.48 -0.07
N ALA A 205 -5.68 -18.14 0.43
CA ALA A 205 -6.95 -18.44 -0.24
C ALA A 205 -7.07 -17.74 -1.60
N TRP A 206 -6.60 -16.49 -1.70
CA TRP A 206 -6.46 -15.76 -2.95
C TRP A 206 -5.55 -16.48 -3.93
N SER A 207 -4.37 -16.90 -3.50
CA SER A 207 -3.38 -17.58 -4.35
C SER A 207 -3.91 -18.90 -4.90
N GLU A 208 -4.61 -19.69 -4.08
CA GLU A 208 -5.27 -20.92 -4.49
C GLU A 208 -6.40 -20.66 -5.49
N ALA A 209 -7.28 -19.69 -5.20
CA ALA A 209 -8.39 -19.32 -6.07
C ALA A 209 -7.90 -18.78 -7.41
N TRP A 210 -6.89 -17.91 -7.39
CA TRP A 210 -6.26 -17.35 -8.59
C TRP A 210 -5.59 -18.43 -9.42
N GLY A 211 -4.80 -19.34 -8.82
CA GLY A 211 -4.14 -20.43 -9.54
C GLY A 211 -5.13 -21.38 -10.21
N LYS A 212 -6.26 -21.67 -9.56
CA LYS A 212 -7.36 -22.46 -10.14
C LYS A 212 -8.04 -21.72 -11.30
N ALA A 213 -8.34 -20.44 -11.12
CA ALA A 213 -8.94 -19.60 -12.17
C ALA A 213 -8.03 -19.50 -13.41
N ASP A 214 -6.74 -19.17 -13.23
CA ASP A 214 -5.74 -19.10 -14.30
C ASP A 214 -5.70 -20.41 -15.10
N SER A 215 -5.57 -21.54 -14.40
CA SER A 215 -5.47 -22.86 -15.03
C SER A 215 -6.71 -23.18 -15.89
N LEU A 216 -7.91 -22.94 -15.35
CA LEU A 216 -9.16 -23.24 -16.06
C LEU A 216 -9.40 -22.28 -17.23
N VAL A 217 -9.09 -20.99 -17.07
CA VAL A 217 -9.21 -20.02 -18.17
C VAL A 217 -8.28 -20.41 -19.32
N ARG A 218 -7.02 -20.78 -19.05
CA ARG A 218 -6.10 -21.23 -20.09
C ARG A 218 -6.57 -22.47 -20.84
N ILE A 219 -7.25 -23.39 -20.16
CA ILE A 219 -7.85 -24.57 -20.81
C ILE A 219 -9.00 -24.13 -21.72
N TRP A 220 -9.90 -23.27 -21.21
CA TRP A 220 -11.02 -22.74 -21.98
C TRP A 220 -10.54 -21.96 -23.22
N GLU A 221 -9.53 -21.10 -23.09
CA GLU A 221 -8.96 -20.30 -24.19
C GLU A 221 -8.43 -21.20 -25.33
N LYS A 222 -7.81 -22.33 -25.01
CA LYS A 222 -7.32 -23.30 -26.01
C LYS A 222 -8.44 -24.05 -26.72
N GLY A 223 -9.57 -24.26 -26.05
CA GLY A 223 -10.74 -24.95 -26.61
C GLY A 223 -11.72 -24.03 -27.33
N LEU A 224 -11.48 -22.72 -27.34
CA LEU A 224 -12.42 -21.74 -27.86
C LEU A 224 -12.39 -21.69 -29.40
N ASP A 225 -13.51 -22.05 -30.04
CA ASP A 225 -13.70 -21.84 -31.47
C ASP A 225 -13.79 -20.35 -31.79
N SER A 226 -12.76 -19.83 -32.48
CA SER A 226 -12.66 -18.42 -32.89
C SER A 226 -13.82 -17.91 -33.76
N THR A 227 -14.55 -18.80 -34.43
CA THR A 227 -15.67 -18.43 -35.31
C THR A 227 -17.02 -18.36 -34.59
N SER A 228 -17.10 -18.97 -33.40
CA SER A 228 -18.27 -18.95 -32.52
C SER A 228 -18.58 -17.53 -31.99
N VAL A 229 -19.78 -17.35 -31.43
CA VAL A 229 -20.18 -16.08 -30.80
C VAL A 229 -19.23 -15.73 -29.65
N ASP A 230 -18.88 -16.70 -28.80
CA ASP A 230 -17.97 -16.51 -27.68
C ASP A 230 -16.52 -16.27 -28.14
N GLY A 231 -16.07 -16.94 -29.21
CA GLY A 231 -14.77 -16.72 -29.84
C GLY A 231 -14.59 -15.29 -30.37
N LYS A 232 -15.64 -14.76 -31.01
CA LYS A 232 -15.67 -13.36 -31.47
C LYS A 232 -15.70 -12.37 -30.32
N ARG A 233 -16.49 -12.64 -29.27
CA ARG A 233 -16.55 -11.82 -28.04
C ARG A 233 -15.19 -11.77 -27.34
N TYR A 234 -14.51 -12.90 -27.18
CA TYR A 234 -13.17 -12.96 -26.60
C TYR A 234 -12.14 -12.24 -27.48
N SER A 235 -12.21 -12.41 -28.81
CA SER A 235 -11.33 -11.69 -29.75
C SER A 235 -11.50 -10.17 -29.66
N ALA A 236 -12.74 -9.70 -29.50
CA ALA A 236 -13.04 -8.28 -29.28
C ALA A 236 -12.47 -7.78 -27.94
N LEU A 237 -12.59 -8.58 -26.88
CA LEU A 237 -11.97 -8.28 -25.58
C LEU A 237 -10.45 -8.16 -25.71
N GLN A 238 -9.79 -9.10 -26.36
CA GLN A 238 -8.34 -9.08 -26.58
C GLN A 238 -7.89 -7.88 -27.43
N LYS A 239 -8.68 -7.50 -28.44
CA LYS A 239 -8.44 -6.28 -29.22
C LYS A 239 -8.52 -5.05 -28.32
N ARG A 240 -9.56 -4.94 -27.50
CA ARG A 240 -9.73 -3.85 -26.54
C ARG A 240 -8.57 -3.78 -25.53
N THR A 241 -8.11 -4.91 -25.01
CA THR A 241 -6.94 -4.98 -24.11
C THR A 241 -5.71 -4.37 -24.76
N ARG A 242 -5.41 -4.73 -26.01
CA ARG A 242 -4.26 -4.18 -26.75
C ARG A 242 -4.38 -2.68 -27.01
N GLU A 243 -5.58 -2.19 -27.31
CA GLU A 243 -5.84 -0.75 -27.48
C GLU A 243 -5.59 0.03 -26.17
N LEU A 244 -6.06 -0.51 -25.05
CA LEU A 244 -5.85 0.06 -23.72
C LEU A 244 -4.39 0.04 -23.31
N GLU A 245 -3.69 -1.09 -23.54
CA GLU A 245 -2.26 -1.22 -23.28
C GLU A 245 -1.46 -0.21 -24.09
N ALA A 246 -1.76 -0.05 -25.38
CA ALA A 246 -1.10 0.93 -26.25
C ALA A 246 -1.33 2.37 -25.76
N ALA A 247 -2.56 2.70 -25.32
CA ALA A 247 -2.87 4.00 -24.74
C ALA A 247 -2.11 4.24 -23.42
N GLY A 248 -2.07 3.24 -22.53
CA GLY A 248 -1.32 3.29 -21.28
C GLY A 248 0.19 3.45 -21.51
N ASN A 249 0.77 2.71 -22.47
CA ASN A 249 2.17 2.83 -22.85
C ASN A 249 2.49 4.22 -23.41
N LYS A 250 1.62 4.78 -24.26
CA LYS A 250 1.76 6.15 -24.77
C LYS A 250 1.73 7.17 -23.64
N ALA A 251 0.84 7.02 -22.66
CA ALA A 251 0.80 7.89 -21.49
C ALA A 251 2.07 7.75 -20.63
N ALA A 252 2.56 6.53 -20.42
CA ALA A 252 3.79 6.28 -19.68
C ALA A 252 5.01 6.92 -20.35
N GLN A 253 5.11 6.83 -21.69
CA GLN A 253 6.15 7.51 -22.48
C GLN A 253 6.06 9.04 -22.40
N ALA A 254 4.86 9.59 -22.18
CA ALA A 254 4.64 11.02 -21.95
C ALA A 254 4.87 11.46 -20.49
N GLY A 255 5.26 10.52 -19.60
CA GLY A 255 5.43 10.77 -18.17
C GLY A 255 4.11 10.99 -17.45
N MET A 256 3.09 10.20 -17.80
CA MET A 256 1.72 10.24 -17.26
C MET A 256 1.19 8.83 -16.92
N ALA A 257 2.05 7.89 -16.52
CA ALA A 257 1.62 6.52 -16.25
C ALA A 257 0.62 6.46 -15.08
N THR A 258 0.91 7.21 -14.00
CA THR A 258 0.06 7.34 -12.82
C THR A 258 -1.29 7.93 -13.20
N VAL A 259 -1.33 8.96 -14.05
CA VAL A 259 -2.60 9.52 -14.55
C VAL A 259 -3.40 8.46 -15.31
N ALA A 260 -2.76 7.69 -16.19
CA ALA A 260 -3.44 6.61 -16.91
C ALA A 260 -3.97 5.52 -15.95
N PHE A 261 -3.21 5.14 -14.92
CA PHE A 261 -3.65 4.18 -13.90
C PHE A 261 -4.79 4.69 -13.01
N ASN A 262 -5.10 5.99 -13.03
CA ASN A 262 -6.21 6.58 -12.29
C ASN A 262 -7.36 7.02 -13.22
N SER A 263 -7.37 6.58 -14.48
CA SER A 263 -8.45 6.85 -15.44
C SER A 263 -9.44 5.68 -15.56
N PRO A 264 -10.64 5.91 -16.12
CA PRO A 264 -11.59 4.83 -16.45
C PRO A 264 -11.00 3.77 -17.38
N GLU A 265 -10.15 4.16 -18.33
CA GLU A 265 -9.42 3.23 -19.21
C GLU A 265 -8.41 2.39 -18.43
N GLY A 266 -7.70 2.99 -17.46
CA GLY A 266 -6.82 2.27 -16.56
C GLY A 266 -7.56 1.25 -15.70
N ASP A 267 -8.75 1.61 -15.21
CA ASP A 267 -9.65 0.68 -14.50
C ASP A 267 -10.06 -0.50 -15.35
N GLU A 268 -10.52 -0.21 -16.56
CA GLU A 268 -10.90 -1.25 -17.50
C GLU A 268 -9.72 -2.16 -17.82
N TYR A 269 -8.56 -1.59 -18.13
CA TYR A 269 -7.35 -2.34 -18.45
C TYR A 269 -6.95 -3.28 -17.31
N LEU A 270 -6.79 -2.75 -16.10
CA LEU A 270 -6.38 -3.52 -14.93
C LEU A 270 -7.39 -4.59 -14.57
N ASN A 271 -8.68 -4.30 -14.72
CA ASN A 271 -9.74 -5.28 -14.50
C ASN A 271 -9.67 -6.43 -15.52
N ILE A 272 -9.34 -6.15 -16.78
CA ILE A 272 -9.21 -7.19 -17.81
C ILE A 272 -7.96 -8.03 -17.57
N VAL A 273 -6.79 -7.40 -17.41
CA VAL A 273 -5.52 -8.13 -17.37
C VAL A 273 -5.29 -8.90 -16.08
N ASN A 274 -5.79 -8.40 -14.93
CA ASN A 274 -5.60 -9.09 -13.65
C ASN A 274 -6.71 -10.12 -13.34
N PHE A 275 -7.85 -10.05 -14.04
CA PHE A 275 -9.00 -10.93 -13.75
C PHE A 275 -9.61 -11.57 -14.99
N TYR A 276 -8.82 -11.76 -16.06
CA TYR A 276 -9.21 -12.48 -17.29
C TYR A 276 -10.49 -11.92 -17.95
N GLY A 277 -10.58 -10.60 -18.07
CA GLY A 277 -11.80 -9.92 -18.54
C GLY A 277 -12.88 -9.77 -17.48
N ALA A 278 -12.62 -10.23 -16.24
CA ALA A 278 -13.57 -10.28 -15.13
C ALA A 278 -14.90 -10.92 -15.56
N ARG A 279 -16.01 -10.23 -15.32
CA ARG A 279 -17.35 -10.72 -15.66
C ARG A 279 -17.69 -10.61 -17.16
N ARG A 280 -16.80 -10.05 -17.99
CA ARG A 280 -17.07 -9.81 -19.42
C ARG A 280 -17.16 -11.07 -20.27
N MET A 281 -16.80 -12.24 -19.75
CA MET A 281 -16.99 -13.54 -20.43
C MET A 281 -18.02 -14.44 -19.73
N PHE A 282 -18.73 -13.95 -18.71
CA PHE A 282 -19.80 -14.73 -18.08
C PHE A 282 -20.92 -14.99 -19.11
N GLY A 283 -21.51 -16.18 -19.02
CA GLY A 283 -22.46 -16.78 -19.95
C GLY A 283 -21.80 -17.51 -21.13
N ALA A 284 -20.48 -17.39 -21.33
CA ALA A 284 -19.81 -18.08 -22.43
C ALA A 284 -19.70 -19.58 -22.16
N ALA A 285 -19.89 -20.38 -23.21
CA ALA A 285 -19.87 -21.84 -23.09
C ALA A 285 -18.53 -22.34 -22.54
N GLY A 286 -18.57 -23.12 -21.46
CA GLY A 286 -17.40 -23.70 -20.81
C GLY A 286 -16.52 -22.71 -20.04
N PHE A 287 -16.89 -21.43 -19.95
CA PHE A 287 -16.11 -20.44 -19.22
C PHE A 287 -16.17 -20.70 -17.70
N PRO A 288 -15.05 -20.67 -16.96
CA PRO A 288 -15.01 -21.11 -15.56
C PRO A 288 -15.50 -20.04 -14.57
N GLU A 289 -16.77 -19.64 -14.68
CA GLU A 289 -17.36 -18.55 -13.88
C GLU A 289 -17.23 -18.75 -12.37
N ALA A 290 -17.47 -19.98 -11.88
CA ALA A 290 -17.41 -20.27 -10.45
C ALA A 290 -16.00 -20.04 -9.88
N ALA A 291 -14.96 -20.42 -10.62
CA ALA A 291 -13.58 -20.20 -10.21
C ALA A 291 -13.22 -18.70 -10.23
N LEU A 292 -13.70 -17.95 -11.22
CA LEU A 292 -13.48 -16.51 -11.30
C LEU A 292 -14.22 -15.75 -10.21
N ASN A 293 -15.46 -16.14 -9.89
CA ASN A 293 -16.21 -15.54 -8.78
C ASN A 293 -15.49 -15.77 -7.44
N GLU A 294 -14.93 -16.97 -7.23
CA GLU A 294 -14.16 -17.25 -6.02
C GLU A 294 -12.88 -16.42 -5.95
N MET A 295 -12.12 -16.33 -7.04
CA MET A 295 -10.95 -15.45 -7.15
C MET A 295 -11.32 -13.99 -6.83
N LEU A 296 -12.35 -13.45 -7.49
CA LEU A 296 -12.81 -12.07 -7.27
C LEU A 296 -13.29 -11.84 -5.83
N ARG A 297 -13.89 -12.83 -5.18
CA ARG A 297 -14.33 -12.77 -3.79
C ARG A 297 -13.13 -12.62 -2.83
N GLN A 298 -12.07 -13.39 -3.03
CA GLN A 298 -10.86 -13.27 -2.21
C GLN A 298 -10.16 -11.92 -2.44
N TRP A 299 -10.16 -11.42 -3.68
CA TRP A 299 -9.69 -10.06 -3.97
C TRP A 299 -10.51 -9.00 -3.23
N GLN A 300 -11.84 -9.13 -3.22
CA GLN A 300 -12.73 -8.24 -2.49
C GLN A 300 -12.39 -8.20 -1.00
N PHE A 301 -12.22 -9.35 -0.35
CA PHE A 301 -11.89 -9.41 1.08
C PHE A 301 -10.61 -8.67 1.45
N ARG A 302 -9.55 -8.82 0.65
CA ARG A 302 -8.31 -8.07 0.89
C ARG A 302 -8.53 -6.56 0.80
N ASN A 303 -9.30 -6.10 -0.18
CA ASN A 303 -9.57 -4.67 -0.35
C ASN A 303 -10.55 -4.11 0.71
N ASP A 304 -11.49 -4.93 1.19
CA ASP A 304 -12.36 -4.58 2.32
C ASP A 304 -11.52 -4.34 3.57
N ASP A 305 -10.64 -5.27 3.90
CA ASP A 305 -9.69 -5.14 5.01
C ASP A 305 -8.82 -3.88 4.88
N MET A 306 -8.26 -3.64 3.70
CA MET A 306 -7.41 -2.48 3.45
C MET A 306 -8.16 -1.16 3.65
N ALA A 307 -9.38 -1.04 3.10
CA ALA A 307 -10.22 0.15 3.27
C ALA A 307 -10.58 0.39 4.75
N HIS A 308 -10.94 -0.65 5.49
CA HIS A 308 -11.22 -0.55 6.92
C HIS A 308 -9.96 -0.20 7.72
N ASN A 309 -8.81 -0.75 7.37
CA ASN A 309 -7.53 -0.40 7.99
C ASN A 309 -7.20 1.09 7.81
N VAL A 310 -7.37 1.65 6.60
CA VAL A 310 -7.18 3.09 6.34
C VAL A 310 -8.04 3.91 7.30
N VAL A 311 -9.34 3.65 7.35
CA VAL A 311 -10.29 4.46 8.13
C VAL A 311 -10.04 4.31 9.62
N ASN A 312 -9.90 3.07 10.11
CA ASN A 312 -9.73 2.80 11.54
C ASN A 312 -8.42 3.38 12.06
N ARG A 313 -7.34 3.25 11.29
CA ARG A 313 -6.01 3.77 11.68
C ARG A 313 -5.94 5.29 11.55
N ALA A 314 -6.58 5.89 10.54
CA ALA A 314 -6.70 7.34 10.43
C ALA A 314 -7.43 7.91 11.66
N ARG A 315 -8.58 7.34 12.01
CA ARG A 315 -9.37 7.75 13.20
C ARG A 315 -8.60 7.56 14.50
N ALA A 316 -7.89 6.44 14.66
CA ALA A 316 -7.06 6.17 15.83
C ALA A 316 -5.88 7.14 15.94
N ALA A 317 -5.26 7.52 14.82
CA ALA A 317 -4.20 8.51 14.76
C ALA A 317 -4.71 9.96 14.89
N GLY A 318 -6.03 10.18 14.81
CA GLY A 318 -6.64 11.51 14.77
C GLY A 318 -6.43 12.25 13.45
N ALA A 319 -6.02 11.55 12.39
CA ALA A 319 -5.87 12.11 11.04
C ALA A 319 -7.25 12.36 10.42
N LYS A 320 -7.41 13.52 9.77
CA LYS A 320 -8.66 13.91 9.09
C LYS A 320 -8.52 13.83 7.59
N ARG A 321 -7.34 14.18 7.05
CA ARG A 321 -7.05 14.13 5.61
C ARG A 321 -5.91 13.15 5.40
N VAL A 322 -6.10 12.15 4.55
CA VAL A 322 -5.09 11.11 4.32
C VAL A 322 -4.85 10.89 2.83
N VAL A 323 -3.59 10.70 2.46
CA VAL A 323 -3.23 10.19 1.13
C VAL A 323 -3.03 8.69 1.23
N VAL A 324 -3.64 7.93 0.31
CA VAL A 324 -3.50 6.48 0.24
C VAL A 324 -2.89 6.12 -1.11
N GLY A 325 -1.66 5.59 -1.08
CA GLY A 325 -0.99 5.05 -2.26
C GLY A 325 -1.10 3.53 -2.30
N VAL A 326 -1.59 2.99 -3.41
CA VAL A 326 -1.72 1.56 -3.68
C VAL A 326 -1.22 1.20 -5.06
N GLY A 327 -0.89 -0.07 -5.27
CA GLY A 327 -0.89 -0.69 -6.59
C GLY A 327 -2.23 -0.41 -7.30
N ALA A 328 -2.16 0.06 -8.54
CA ALA A 328 -3.32 0.58 -9.25
C ALA A 328 -4.53 -0.37 -9.32
N ASN A 329 -4.29 -1.69 -9.27
CA ASN A 329 -5.34 -2.71 -9.29
C ASN A 329 -6.23 -2.72 -8.04
N HIS A 330 -5.76 -2.17 -6.92
CA HIS A 330 -6.55 -2.01 -5.68
C HIS A 330 -7.43 -0.75 -5.71
N ARG A 331 -7.06 0.25 -6.50
CA ARG A 331 -7.57 1.62 -6.35
C ARG A 331 -9.08 1.72 -6.51
N LYS A 332 -9.65 1.21 -7.60
CA LYS A 332 -11.09 1.35 -7.88
C LYS A 332 -11.97 0.65 -6.84
N ILE A 333 -11.63 -0.60 -6.52
CA ILE A 333 -12.38 -1.39 -5.55
C ILE A 333 -12.33 -0.76 -4.17
N MET A 334 -11.17 -0.27 -3.74
CA MET A 334 -11.05 0.46 -2.47
C MET A 334 -11.82 1.78 -2.48
N VAL A 335 -11.82 2.54 -3.59
CA VAL A 335 -12.65 3.76 -3.71
C VAL A 335 -14.12 3.44 -3.51
N ASP A 336 -14.61 2.37 -4.14
CA ASP A 336 -16.01 1.95 -4.01
C ASP A 336 -16.34 1.56 -2.57
N ILE A 337 -15.48 0.78 -1.91
CA ILE A 337 -15.67 0.38 -0.50
C ILE A 337 -15.64 1.60 0.41
N LEU A 338 -14.61 2.45 0.31
CA LEU A 338 -14.44 3.64 1.16
C LEU A 338 -15.65 4.59 1.07
N ARG A 339 -16.27 4.73 -0.11
CA ARG A 339 -17.50 5.52 -0.29
C ARG A 339 -18.70 4.97 0.47
N THR A 340 -18.70 3.69 0.81
CA THR A 340 -19.77 3.08 1.63
C THR A 340 -19.55 3.25 3.14
N ILE A 341 -18.35 3.64 3.57
CA ILE A 341 -18.02 3.76 4.99
C ILE A 341 -18.56 5.11 5.53
N PRO A 342 -19.40 5.11 6.59
CA PRO A 342 -19.93 6.34 7.16
C PRO A 342 -18.84 7.33 7.57
N GLY A 343 -19.04 8.60 7.25
CA GLY A 343 -18.10 9.68 7.58
C GLY A 343 -16.80 9.65 6.77
N VAL A 344 -16.77 8.97 5.62
CA VAL A 344 -15.61 8.96 4.71
C VAL A 344 -15.96 9.71 3.43
N THR A 345 -15.08 10.63 3.02
CA THR A 345 -15.14 11.30 1.71
C THR A 345 -13.93 10.88 0.90
N VAL A 346 -14.13 10.45 -0.35
CA VAL A 346 -13.07 9.92 -1.20
C VAL A 346 -12.90 10.80 -2.43
N TYR A 347 -11.68 11.28 -2.63
CA TYR A 347 -11.23 11.99 -3.82
C TYR A 347 -10.35 11.06 -4.65
N GLU A 348 -10.69 10.91 -5.93
CA GLU A 348 -9.87 10.17 -6.88
C GLU A 348 -8.78 11.10 -7.43
N PHE A 349 -7.55 10.60 -7.58
CA PHE A 349 -6.39 11.41 -7.94
C PHE A 349 -6.60 12.29 -9.18
N ASN A 350 -7.18 11.76 -10.25
CA ASN A 350 -7.37 12.53 -11.48
C ASN A 350 -8.43 13.63 -11.33
N SER A 351 -9.47 13.40 -10.54
CA SER A 351 -10.61 14.31 -10.36
C SER A 351 -10.43 15.33 -9.24
N TYR A 352 -9.38 15.21 -8.43
CA TYR A 352 -9.08 16.18 -7.38
C TYR A 352 -8.42 17.42 -7.97
N ASP A 353 -9.01 18.61 -7.85
CA ASP A 353 -8.48 19.83 -8.46
C ASP A 353 -7.67 20.72 -7.51
N GLY A 354 -7.27 20.19 -6.35
CA GLY A 354 -6.42 20.95 -5.41
C GLY A 354 -7.14 22.04 -4.61
N LYS A 355 -8.48 22.03 -4.59
CA LYS A 355 -9.32 22.97 -3.82
C LYS A 355 -9.84 22.33 -2.54
#